data_AF-A0A094NC30-F1
#
_entry.id   AF-A0A094NC30-F1
#
_cell.length_a   1.000
_cell.length_b   1.000
_cell.length_c   1.000
_cell.angle_alpha   90.00
_cell.angle_beta   90.00
_cell.angle_gamma   90.00
#
_symmetry.space_group_name_H-M   'P 1'
#
loop_
_entity.id
_entity.type
_entity.pdbx_description
1 polymer ?
#
loop_
_entity_poly.entity_id
_entity_poly.type
_entity_poly.pdbx_seq_one_letter_code
_entity_poly.pdbx_strand_id
1 'polypeptide(L)'
;FQSLLEFTRTAQVFIGQANVTSLLETADFFQFDRVKLLCEKFLERELHVSNCLGLMTYSQQFAFIELYVSAMNVALTHWGDVMCQEEFKALPKEMLIQLLKSNDLFVLQEDVVFDSIMRWVMEDPATREDDFLDLMGEVRVPFLSLSFLDILVKRSKHPGETDTFSRLIRKLDRCPPPIWQHRELCTYAGRSYDTFYVLGGKHDKEQQELFLFQPKTGTWQACSPLRRRNFTQYAVAAVGNFLFVTGGYFRDEFVWYSVDWVLIYNCLDNSWLEGPAMKKSRNSHCAVGAGFYLYVLGGSTDEGIIPAVERMALMKSEWESMSPMAQPVERGDAVSVGTRIYVVCGLDENGHVYDGVQRLNTETDSWDVISFSPLPRYDLCITSLNGALYTIGGGAFRFDVETDEWTQVDEECLTQKFFMGCSTVNGRIYLLGQRKGNSALPVVVLFDPYVDMCQVIDNKLPCPLPIHGCVSVRRFDT
;
A
#
# COMPACT_ATOMS: atom_id res chain seq x y z
N PHE A 1 -31.12 5.12 18.61
CA PHE A 1 -32.44 5.31 17.95
C PHE A 1 -32.82 6.78 17.77
N GLN A 2 -32.84 7.63 18.82
CA GLN A 2 -33.21 9.06 18.68
C GLN A 2 -32.38 9.79 17.59
N SER A 3 -31.07 9.54 17.54
CA SER A 3 -30.20 10.11 16.50
C SER A 3 -30.57 9.68 15.07
N LEU A 4 -31.10 8.46 14.87
CA LEU A 4 -31.57 8.01 13.56
C LEU A 4 -32.91 8.65 13.18
N LEU A 5 -33.80 8.87 14.15
CA LEU A 5 -35.04 9.63 13.92
C LEU A 5 -34.73 11.08 13.55
N GLU A 6 -33.76 11.70 14.22
CA GLU A 6 -33.29 13.03 13.84
C GLU A 6 -32.68 13.03 12.44
N PHE A 7 -31.87 12.02 12.10
CA PHE A 7 -31.34 11.86 10.75
C PHE A 7 -32.45 11.80 9.68
N THR A 8 -33.58 11.13 9.91
CA THR A 8 -34.71 11.14 8.95
C THR A 8 -35.31 12.53 8.74
N ARG A 9 -35.11 13.45 9.68
CA ARG A 9 -35.64 14.82 9.63
C ARG A 9 -34.63 15.84 9.12
N THR A 10 -33.35 15.65 9.43
CA THR A 10 -32.27 16.63 9.17
C THR A 10 -31.28 16.20 8.10
N ALA A 11 -31.27 14.91 7.74
CA ALA A 11 -30.22 14.26 6.94
C ALA A 11 -28.81 14.41 7.53
N GLN A 12 -28.70 14.69 8.84
CA GLN A 12 -27.44 14.86 9.55
C GLN A 12 -27.38 13.93 10.76
N VAL A 13 -26.21 13.33 10.99
CA VAL A 13 -25.95 12.47 12.13
C VAL A 13 -24.57 12.78 12.71
N PHE A 14 -24.50 12.91 14.03
CA PHE A 14 -23.23 13.09 14.72
C PHE A 14 -22.68 11.72 15.15
N ILE A 15 -21.50 11.39 14.65
CA ILE A 15 -20.81 10.13 14.94
C ILE A 15 -19.57 10.45 15.77
N GLY A 16 -19.38 9.73 16.86
CA GLY A 16 -18.20 9.82 17.71
C GLY A 16 -17.91 8.50 18.40
N GLN A 17 -16.74 8.39 19.03
CA GLN A 17 -16.26 7.15 19.65
C GLN A 17 -17.27 6.55 20.66
N ALA A 18 -17.99 7.39 21.40
CA ALA A 18 -18.94 6.94 22.42
C ALA A 18 -20.26 6.37 21.86
N ASN A 19 -20.65 6.71 20.63
CA ASN A 19 -21.94 6.32 20.07
C ASN A 19 -21.84 5.40 18.84
N VAL A 20 -20.69 5.34 18.17
CA VAL A 20 -20.54 4.73 16.84
C VAL A 20 -20.97 3.27 16.79
N THR A 21 -20.61 2.44 17.77
CA THR A 21 -20.98 1.01 17.79
C THR A 21 -22.49 0.84 17.94
N SER A 22 -23.08 1.47 18.96
CA SER A 22 -24.53 1.42 19.18
C SER A 22 -25.32 1.99 17.99
N LEU A 23 -24.79 3.03 17.34
CA LEU A 23 -25.40 3.65 16.17
C LEU A 23 -25.31 2.73 14.95
N LEU A 24 -24.15 2.09 14.74
CA LEU A 24 -23.91 1.12 13.66
C LEU A 24 -24.83 -0.08 13.80
N GLU A 25 -24.91 -0.69 14.98
CA GLU A 25 -25.82 -1.82 15.27
C GLU A 25 -27.28 -1.43 15.03
N THR A 26 -27.68 -0.25 15.51
CA THR A 26 -29.05 0.24 15.32
C THR A 26 -29.32 0.54 13.84
N ALA A 27 -28.37 1.15 13.13
CA ALA A 27 -28.49 1.49 11.72
C ALA A 27 -28.59 0.22 10.86
N ASP A 28 -27.79 -0.80 11.14
CA ASP A 28 -27.86 -2.10 10.48
C ASP A 28 -29.21 -2.78 10.75
N PHE A 29 -29.65 -2.83 12.01
CA PHE A 29 -30.94 -3.44 12.37
C PHE A 29 -32.13 -2.79 11.65
N PHE A 30 -32.14 -1.46 11.53
CA PHE A 30 -33.21 -0.73 10.85
C PHE A 30 -32.92 -0.45 9.36
N GLN A 31 -31.83 -0.98 8.80
CA GLN A 31 -31.45 -0.85 7.39
C GLN A 31 -31.25 0.61 6.92
N PHE A 32 -30.62 1.44 7.77
CA PHE A 32 -30.14 2.77 7.40
C PHE A 32 -28.74 2.67 6.76
N ASP A 33 -28.67 2.20 5.52
CA ASP A 33 -27.42 1.89 4.81
C ASP A 33 -26.43 3.06 4.78
N ARG A 34 -26.91 4.30 4.59
CA ARG A 34 -26.02 5.47 4.58
C ARG A 34 -25.38 5.73 5.95
N VAL A 35 -26.15 5.58 7.03
CA VAL A 35 -25.62 5.79 8.39
C VAL A 35 -24.68 4.65 8.77
N LYS A 36 -25.02 3.40 8.39
CA LYS A 36 -24.15 2.23 8.53
C LYS A 36 -22.80 2.48 7.87
N LEU A 37 -22.78 2.87 6.59
CA LEU A 37 -21.56 3.18 5.85
C LEU A 37 -20.73 4.29 6.53
N LEU A 38 -21.37 5.37 6.99
CA LEU A 38 -20.67 6.46 7.69
C LEU A 38 -20.05 5.98 9.01
N CYS A 39 -20.74 5.09 9.74
CA CYS A 39 -20.19 4.49 10.97
C CYS A 39 -19.04 3.52 10.67
N GLU A 40 -19.13 2.70 9.63
CA GLU A 40 -18.04 1.81 9.20
C GLU A 40 -16.80 2.62 8.81
N LYS A 41 -16.95 3.68 8.01
CA LYS A 41 -15.84 4.57 7.65
C LYS A 41 -15.28 5.36 8.84
N PHE A 42 -16.12 5.72 9.81
CA PHE A 42 -15.64 6.27 11.06
C PHE A 42 -14.73 5.29 11.80
N LEU A 43 -15.12 4.00 11.89
CA LEU A 43 -14.29 2.98 12.54
C LEU A 43 -13.01 2.67 11.74
N GLU A 44 -13.06 2.69 10.41
CA GLU A 44 -11.87 2.54 9.56
C GLU A 44 -10.84 3.68 9.78
N ARG A 45 -11.31 4.91 10.03
CA ARG A 45 -10.45 6.06 10.34
C ARG A 45 -9.75 5.92 11.69
N GLU A 46 -10.42 5.33 12.66
CA GLU A 46 -9.93 5.13 14.03
C GLU A 46 -9.21 3.79 14.21
N LEU A 47 -8.92 3.07 13.12
CA LEU A 47 -8.16 1.83 13.17
C LEU A 47 -6.76 2.10 13.72
N HIS A 48 -6.36 1.27 14.68
CA HIS A 48 -5.05 1.33 15.32
C HIS A 48 -4.61 -0.10 15.70
N VAL A 49 -3.31 -0.35 15.83
CA VAL A 49 -2.80 -1.68 16.18
C VAL A 49 -3.39 -2.23 17.49
N SER A 50 -3.79 -1.35 18.41
CA SER A 50 -4.37 -1.70 19.72
C SER A 50 -5.85 -2.09 19.68
N ASN A 51 -6.59 -1.79 18.61
CA ASN A 51 -8.03 -2.05 18.49
C ASN A 51 -8.41 -2.91 17.27
N CYS A 52 -7.45 -3.19 16.37
CA CYS A 52 -7.73 -3.88 15.12
C CYS A 52 -8.28 -5.30 15.32
N LEU A 53 -7.80 -6.04 16.33
CA LEU A 53 -8.27 -7.41 16.61
C LEU A 53 -9.69 -7.40 17.22
N GLY A 54 -9.98 -6.44 18.10
CA GLY A 54 -11.31 -6.18 18.62
C GLY A 54 -12.29 -5.83 17.50
N LEU A 55 -11.90 -4.94 16.59
CA LEU A 55 -12.72 -4.56 15.44
C LEU A 55 -12.90 -5.69 14.43
N MET A 56 -11.90 -6.57 14.23
CA MET A 56 -12.08 -7.80 13.46
C MET A 56 -13.15 -8.70 14.09
N THR A 57 -13.07 -8.94 15.40
CA THR A 57 -14.02 -9.81 16.12
C THR A 57 -15.44 -9.23 16.04
N TYR A 58 -15.57 -7.93 16.30
CA TYR A 58 -16.83 -7.20 16.20
C TYR A 58 -17.42 -7.26 14.79
N SER A 59 -16.60 -6.99 13.77
CA SER A 59 -17.04 -7.00 12.37
C SER A 59 -17.48 -8.40 11.91
N GLN A 60 -16.83 -9.45 12.42
CA GLN A 60 -17.23 -10.83 12.13
C GLN A 60 -18.58 -11.18 12.75
N GLN A 61 -18.86 -10.70 13.97
CA GLN A 61 -20.14 -10.93 14.65
C GLN A 61 -21.33 -10.33 13.89
N PHE A 62 -21.15 -9.15 13.30
CA PHE A 62 -22.20 -8.42 12.57
C PHE A 62 -22.09 -8.52 11.04
N ALA A 63 -21.14 -9.31 10.53
CA ALA A 63 -20.87 -9.51 9.10
C ALA A 63 -20.55 -8.21 8.33
N PHE A 64 -19.80 -7.28 8.94
CA PHE A 64 -19.27 -6.08 8.28
C PHE A 64 -17.98 -6.40 7.53
N ILE A 65 -18.09 -6.76 6.25
CA ILE A 65 -16.98 -7.33 5.47
C ILE A 65 -15.85 -6.31 5.22
N GLU A 66 -16.16 -5.09 4.79
CA GLU A 66 -15.14 -4.09 4.44
C GLU A 66 -14.35 -3.63 5.67
N LEU A 67 -15.03 -3.41 6.81
CA LEU A 67 -14.39 -3.09 8.08
C LEU A 67 -13.52 -4.25 8.57
N TYR A 68 -14.00 -5.49 8.43
CA TYR A 68 -13.22 -6.69 8.77
C TYR A 68 -11.93 -6.77 7.95
N VAL A 69 -12.01 -6.58 6.63
CA VAL A 69 -10.84 -6.63 5.73
C VAL A 69 -9.85 -5.52 6.08
N SER A 70 -10.33 -4.30 6.34
CA SER A 70 -9.47 -3.18 6.73
C SER A 70 -8.76 -3.45 8.06
N ALA A 71 -9.47 -3.94 9.07
CA ALA A 71 -8.89 -4.29 10.36
C ALA A 71 -7.89 -5.46 10.25
N MET A 72 -8.22 -6.47 9.44
CA MET A 72 -7.32 -7.59 9.13
C MET A 72 -6.05 -7.12 8.42
N ASN A 73 -6.15 -6.19 7.46
CA ASN A 73 -4.99 -5.64 6.77
C ASN A 73 -4.04 -4.92 7.74
N VAL A 74 -4.56 -4.18 8.73
CA VAL A 74 -3.74 -3.58 9.79
C VAL A 74 -3.04 -4.68 10.60
N ALA A 75 -3.76 -5.73 11.01
CA ALA A 75 -3.18 -6.84 11.75
C ALA A 75 -2.06 -7.56 10.98
N LEU A 76 -2.26 -7.78 9.68
CA LEU A 76 -1.29 -8.44 8.80
C LEU A 76 -0.05 -7.57 8.55
N THR A 77 -0.21 -6.26 8.40
CA THR A 77 0.90 -5.34 8.10
C THR A 77 1.73 -4.94 9.33
N HIS A 78 1.12 -4.95 10.53
CA HIS A 78 1.72 -4.49 11.78
C HIS A 78 1.84 -5.60 12.83
N TRP A 79 2.07 -6.85 12.40
CA TRP A 79 2.04 -8.03 13.28
C TRP A 79 2.93 -7.90 14.53
N GLY A 80 4.13 -7.33 14.37
CA GLY A 80 5.07 -7.15 15.47
C GLY A 80 4.55 -6.23 16.59
N ASP A 81 3.76 -5.22 16.23
CA ASP A 81 3.14 -4.29 17.17
C ASP A 81 1.85 -4.89 17.77
N VAL A 82 1.08 -5.61 16.95
CA VAL A 82 -0.19 -6.26 17.33
C VAL A 82 0.01 -7.38 18.34
N MET A 83 1.05 -8.21 18.19
CA MET A 83 1.35 -9.28 19.15
C MET A 83 1.78 -8.78 20.53
N CYS A 84 2.05 -7.47 20.67
CA CYS A 84 2.35 -6.82 21.93
C CYS A 84 1.11 -6.23 22.63
N GLN A 85 -0.06 -6.24 21.99
CA GLN A 85 -1.29 -5.66 22.52
C GLN A 85 -2.05 -6.64 23.43
N GLU A 86 -2.85 -6.12 24.35
CA GLU A 86 -3.68 -6.94 25.24
C GLU A 86 -4.75 -7.74 24.47
N GLU A 87 -5.31 -7.19 23.39
CA GLU A 87 -6.31 -7.89 22.57
C GLU A 87 -5.78 -9.18 21.94
N PHE A 88 -4.47 -9.25 21.66
CA PHE A 88 -3.84 -10.45 21.10
C PHE A 88 -3.90 -11.63 22.07
N LYS A 89 -3.75 -11.38 23.37
CA LYS A 89 -3.84 -12.41 24.41
C LYS A 89 -5.22 -13.06 24.48
N ALA A 90 -6.27 -12.30 24.17
CA ALA A 90 -7.66 -12.74 24.18
C ALA A 90 -8.13 -13.32 22.83
N LEU A 91 -7.27 -13.33 21.80
CA LEU A 91 -7.65 -13.73 20.45
C LEU A 91 -8.09 -15.21 20.39
N PRO A 92 -9.23 -15.54 19.73
CA PRO A 92 -9.63 -16.93 19.49
C PRO A 92 -8.66 -17.67 18.57
N LYS A 93 -8.55 -19.00 18.76
CA LYS A 93 -7.67 -19.87 17.97
C LYS A 93 -7.93 -19.74 16.47
N GLU A 94 -9.19 -19.75 16.06
CA GLU A 94 -9.61 -19.74 14.65
C GLU A 94 -9.16 -18.46 13.94
N MET A 95 -9.26 -17.32 14.62
CA MET A 95 -8.80 -16.03 14.08
C MET A 95 -7.28 -15.96 14.01
N LEU A 96 -6.58 -16.50 15.02
CA LEU A 96 -5.12 -16.60 14.98
C LEU A 96 -4.65 -17.46 13.80
N ILE A 97 -5.24 -18.64 13.60
CA ILE A 97 -4.94 -19.50 12.44
C ILE A 97 -5.15 -18.75 11.13
N GLN A 98 -6.26 -18.02 11.00
CA GLN A 98 -6.54 -17.25 9.78
C GLN A 98 -5.46 -16.21 9.47
N LEU A 99 -4.99 -15.48 10.49
CA LEU A 99 -3.92 -14.49 10.35
C LEU A 99 -2.58 -15.15 9.99
N LEU A 100 -2.23 -16.24 10.69
CA LEU A 100 -0.96 -16.96 10.48
C LEU A 100 -0.87 -17.64 9.12
N LYS A 101 -1.99 -18.16 8.62
CA LYS A 101 -2.11 -18.81 7.32
C LYS A 101 -1.97 -17.83 6.15
N SER A 102 -2.26 -16.54 6.38
CA SER A 102 -2.21 -15.52 5.34
C SER A 102 -0.81 -15.38 4.73
N ASN A 103 -0.74 -15.30 3.40
CA ASN A 103 0.49 -14.95 2.68
C ASN A 103 0.84 -13.47 2.83
N ASP A 104 -0.09 -12.65 3.30
CA ASP A 104 0.05 -11.18 3.34
C ASP A 104 0.52 -10.73 4.73
N LEU A 105 0.74 -11.68 5.65
CA LEU A 105 1.32 -11.43 6.96
C LEU A 105 2.75 -10.90 6.81
N PHE A 106 2.94 -9.61 7.10
CA PHE A 106 4.23 -8.96 7.04
C PHE A 106 4.98 -9.16 8.36
N VAL A 107 6.02 -9.99 8.30
CA VAL A 107 6.99 -10.20 9.38
C VAL A 107 8.41 -10.10 8.84
N LEU A 108 9.32 -9.61 9.68
CA LEU A 108 10.75 -9.51 9.33
C LEU A 108 11.37 -10.89 9.13
N GLN A 109 11.00 -11.85 9.97
CA GLN A 109 11.45 -13.25 9.97
C GLN A 109 10.33 -14.14 10.49
N GLU A 110 10.33 -15.42 10.08
CA GLU A 110 9.34 -16.39 10.55
C GLU A 110 9.48 -16.70 12.05
N ASP A 111 10.63 -16.38 12.64
CA ASP A 111 10.89 -16.44 14.09
C ASP A 111 9.83 -15.67 14.89
N VAL A 112 9.34 -14.54 14.35
CA VAL A 112 8.30 -13.70 14.98
C VAL A 112 6.96 -14.43 15.01
N VAL A 113 6.65 -15.21 13.96
CA VAL A 113 5.44 -16.02 13.92
C VAL A 113 5.49 -17.11 14.98
N PHE A 114 6.62 -17.81 15.07
CA PHE A 114 6.85 -18.79 16.14
C PHE A 114 6.68 -18.16 17.53
N ASP A 115 7.34 -17.02 17.77
CA ASP A 115 7.27 -16.31 19.05
C ASP A 115 5.84 -15.87 19.37
N SER A 116 5.07 -15.42 18.39
CA SER A 116 3.68 -15.02 18.58
C SER A 116 2.79 -16.18 19.03
N ILE A 117 2.97 -17.38 18.46
CA ILE A 117 2.26 -18.60 18.91
C ILE A 117 2.65 -18.94 20.33
N MET A 118 3.95 -18.91 20.65
CA MET A 118 4.43 -19.18 22.01
C MET A 118 3.84 -18.20 23.01
N ARG A 119 3.82 -16.90 22.72
CA ARG A 119 3.20 -15.89 23.60
C ARG A 119 1.72 -16.17 23.82
N TRP A 120 0.98 -16.50 22.76
CA TRP A 120 -0.45 -16.79 22.86
C TRP A 120 -0.75 -18.04 23.72
N VAL A 121 0.02 -19.12 23.56
CA VAL A 121 -0.14 -20.34 24.37
C VAL A 121 0.30 -20.12 25.81
N MET A 122 1.37 -19.36 26.03
CA MET A 122 1.92 -19.11 27.37
C MET A 122 1.01 -18.24 28.25
N GLU A 123 0.08 -17.49 27.65
CA GLU A 123 -0.92 -16.70 28.39
C GLU A 123 -1.91 -17.59 29.15
N ASP A 124 -2.42 -18.66 28.52
CA ASP A 124 -3.28 -19.66 29.16
C ASP A 124 -2.86 -21.08 28.77
N PRO A 125 -1.78 -21.61 29.39
CA PRO A 125 -1.26 -22.91 29.03
C PRO A 125 -2.22 -24.06 29.36
N ALA A 126 -3.16 -23.87 30.28
CA ALA A 126 -4.06 -24.92 30.72
C ALA A 126 -5.07 -25.31 29.64
N THR A 127 -5.51 -24.35 28.83
CA THR A 127 -6.48 -24.59 27.74
C THR A 127 -5.81 -24.66 26.36
N ARG A 128 -4.72 -23.91 26.15
CA ARG A 128 -4.11 -23.70 24.82
C ARG A 128 -2.99 -24.66 24.46
N GLU A 129 -2.51 -25.49 25.40
CA GLU A 129 -1.42 -26.44 25.14
C GLU A 129 -1.79 -27.50 24.08
N ASP A 130 -3.06 -27.85 23.97
CA ASP A 130 -3.54 -28.80 22.95
C ASP A 130 -3.62 -28.16 21.55
N ASP A 131 -3.89 -26.85 21.49
CA ASP A 131 -3.93 -26.10 20.24
C ASP A 131 -2.54 -25.77 19.67
N PHE A 132 -1.50 -25.89 20.49
CA PHE A 132 -0.13 -25.54 20.12
C PHE A 132 0.33 -26.21 18.83
N LEU A 133 0.15 -27.53 18.68
CA LEU A 133 0.63 -28.25 17.50
C LEU A 133 -0.10 -27.83 16.21
N ASP A 134 -1.39 -27.50 16.32
CA ASP A 134 -2.18 -27.02 15.18
C ASP A 134 -1.66 -25.66 14.71
N LEU A 135 -1.42 -24.73 15.64
CA LEU A 135 -0.88 -23.41 15.35
C LEU A 135 0.55 -23.47 14.78
N MET A 136 1.37 -24.36 15.34
CA MET A 136 2.74 -24.59 14.86
C MET A 136 2.78 -25.11 13.42
N GLY A 137 1.71 -25.76 12.95
CA GLY A 137 1.57 -26.17 11.55
C GLY A 137 1.60 -25.02 10.55
N GLU A 138 1.22 -23.81 10.97
CA GLU A 138 1.18 -22.61 10.11
C GLU A 138 2.55 -21.88 10.02
N VAL A 139 3.55 -22.33 10.79
CA VAL A 139 4.92 -21.77 10.75
C VAL A 139 5.67 -22.32 9.53
N ARG A 140 6.19 -21.41 8.70
CA ARG A 140 6.96 -21.76 7.50
C ARG A 140 8.42 -22.06 7.84
N VAL A 141 8.68 -23.26 8.35
CA VAL A 141 10.00 -23.74 8.82
C VAL A 141 11.19 -23.38 7.91
N PRO A 142 11.11 -23.45 6.56
CA PRO A 142 12.22 -23.07 5.69
C PRO A 142 12.73 -21.62 5.88
N PHE A 143 11.91 -20.74 6.46
CA PHE A 143 12.18 -19.32 6.67
C PHE A 143 12.51 -18.97 8.14
N LEU A 144 12.71 -19.97 9.01
CA LEU A 144 13.24 -19.74 10.37
C LEU A 144 14.73 -19.45 10.32
N SER A 145 15.21 -18.54 11.17
CA SER A 145 16.63 -18.21 11.23
C SER A 145 17.44 -19.33 11.88
N LEU A 146 18.66 -19.56 11.39
CA LEU A 146 19.56 -20.56 11.97
C LEU A 146 19.91 -20.24 13.44
N SER A 147 20.03 -18.95 13.78
CA SER A 147 20.23 -18.49 15.16
C SER A 147 19.07 -18.88 16.06
N PHE A 148 17.84 -18.78 15.57
CA PHE A 148 16.65 -19.13 16.32
C PHE A 148 16.54 -20.65 16.51
N LEU A 149 16.83 -21.44 15.48
CA LEU A 149 16.87 -22.90 15.57
C LEU A 149 17.90 -23.38 16.61
N ASP A 150 19.08 -22.78 16.69
CA ASP A 150 20.09 -23.10 17.71
C ASP A 150 19.56 -22.82 19.13
N ILE A 151 18.84 -21.71 19.33
CA ILE A 151 18.17 -21.41 20.60
C ILE A 151 17.13 -22.48 20.95
N LEU A 152 16.29 -22.89 19.99
CA LEU A 152 15.29 -23.94 20.20
C LEU A 152 15.94 -25.28 20.56
N VAL A 153 17.00 -25.68 19.86
CA VAL A 153 17.73 -26.92 20.14
C VAL A 153 18.38 -26.88 21.52
N LYS A 154 19.00 -25.76 21.91
CA LYS A 154 19.57 -25.59 23.26
C LYS A 154 18.50 -25.72 24.33
N ARG A 155 17.33 -25.12 24.14
CA ARG A 155 16.21 -25.20 25.10
C ARG A 155 15.60 -26.60 25.19
N SER A 156 15.48 -27.32 24.08
CA SER A 156 14.96 -28.70 24.07
C SER A 156 15.78 -29.66 24.97
N LYS A 157 17.09 -29.43 25.05
CA LYS A 157 18.06 -30.27 25.78
C LYS A 157 18.15 -29.94 27.28
N HIS A 158 17.54 -28.86 27.77
CA HIS A 158 17.56 -28.54 29.20
C HIS A 158 16.58 -29.47 29.94
N PRO A 159 17.05 -30.27 30.94
CA PRO A 159 16.26 -31.32 31.59
C PRO A 159 15.33 -30.82 32.72
N GLY A 160 14.94 -29.54 32.74
CA GLY A 160 13.94 -29.06 33.69
C GLY A 160 12.54 -29.55 33.30
N GLU A 161 11.85 -30.28 34.18
CA GLU A 161 10.46 -30.73 33.97
C GLU A 161 9.41 -29.65 34.28
N THR A 162 9.81 -28.51 34.85
CA THR A 162 8.88 -27.51 35.40
C THR A 162 8.54 -26.36 34.45
N ASP A 163 9.28 -26.16 33.36
CA ASP A 163 9.07 -25.04 32.45
C ASP A 163 8.13 -25.42 31.29
N THR A 164 6.99 -24.73 31.19
CA THR A 164 5.96 -24.95 30.16
C THR A 164 6.52 -24.80 28.75
N PHE A 165 7.41 -23.82 28.53
CA PHE A 165 8.06 -23.62 27.23
C PHE A 165 8.85 -24.87 26.82
N SER A 166 9.67 -25.40 27.72
CA SER A 166 10.46 -26.62 27.49
C SER A 166 9.57 -27.84 27.21
N ARG A 167 8.40 -27.95 27.85
CA ARG A 167 7.41 -29.00 27.59
C ARG A 167 6.84 -28.92 26.17
N LEU A 168 6.46 -27.72 25.73
CA LEU A 168 5.93 -27.48 24.37
C LEU A 168 6.97 -27.82 23.29
N ILE A 169 8.23 -27.43 23.48
CA ILE A 169 9.30 -27.76 22.53
C ILE A 169 9.53 -29.27 22.45
N ARG A 170 9.49 -30.00 23.57
CA ARG A 170 9.58 -31.48 23.55
C ARG A 170 8.35 -32.12 22.89
N LYS A 171 7.15 -31.54 23.04
CA LYS A 171 5.92 -31.98 22.34
C LYS A 171 6.09 -31.82 20.83
N LEU A 172 6.66 -30.71 20.39
CA LEU A 172 6.98 -30.44 18.97
C LEU A 172 8.02 -31.40 18.41
N ASP A 173 9.10 -31.68 19.15
CA ASP A 173 10.16 -32.62 18.74
C ASP A 173 9.64 -34.06 18.61
N ARG A 174 8.73 -34.48 19.51
CA ARG A 174 8.11 -35.82 19.46
C ARG A 174 7.06 -35.95 18.35
N CYS A 175 6.27 -34.89 18.12
CA CYS A 175 5.13 -34.90 17.21
C CYS A 175 5.16 -33.67 16.29
N PRO A 176 6.11 -33.58 15.35
CA PRO A 176 6.17 -32.42 14.45
C PRO A 176 4.95 -32.42 13.50
N PRO A 177 4.35 -31.25 13.22
CA PRO A 177 3.22 -31.15 12.30
C PRO A 177 3.47 -31.85 10.96
N PRO A 178 2.46 -32.50 10.33
CA PRO A 178 2.65 -33.24 9.08
C PRO A 178 3.28 -32.41 7.95
N ILE A 179 2.95 -31.12 7.89
CA ILE A 179 3.48 -30.16 6.90
C ILE A 179 5.01 -30.07 6.99
N TRP A 180 5.58 -30.24 8.19
CA TRP A 180 7.04 -30.14 8.39
C TRP A 180 7.78 -31.39 7.92
N GLN A 181 7.09 -32.53 7.86
CA GLN A 181 7.68 -33.82 7.48
C GLN A 181 7.62 -34.04 5.97
N HIS A 182 6.59 -33.52 5.32
CA HIS A 182 6.35 -33.74 3.89
C HIS A 182 6.71 -32.48 3.09
N ARG A 183 7.92 -32.50 2.51
CA ARG A 183 8.44 -31.41 1.66
C ARG A 183 7.54 -31.05 0.48
N GLU A 184 6.69 -31.98 0.05
CA GLU A 184 5.70 -31.82 -1.03
C GLU A 184 4.43 -31.07 -0.59
N LEU A 185 4.13 -31.02 0.72
CA LEU A 185 3.00 -30.29 1.31
C LEU A 185 3.37 -28.86 1.75
N CYS A 186 4.66 -28.56 1.88
CA CYS A 186 5.13 -27.22 2.19
C CYS A 186 4.73 -26.25 1.07
N THR A 187 4.09 -25.14 1.41
CA THR A 187 4.00 -24.00 0.50
C THR A 187 5.41 -23.51 0.19
N TYR A 188 5.88 -23.74 -1.05
CA TYR A 188 7.15 -23.19 -1.53
C TYR A 188 7.14 -21.66 -1.62
N ALA A 189 5.97 -21.02 -1.48
CA ALA A 189 5.85 -19.58 -1.47
C ALA A 189 6.12 -19.04 -0.05
N GLY A 190 7.16 -18.22 0.08
CA GLY A 190 7.38 -17.37 1.23
C GLY A 190 6.25 -16.38 1.48
N ARG A 191 6.28 -15.65 2.60
CA ARG A 191 5.29 -14.60 2.84
C ARG A 191 5.52 -13.47 1.83
N SER A 192 4.43 -12.89 1.37
CA SER A 192 4.47 -11.79 0.45
C SER A 192 4.65 -10.47 1.19
N TYR A 193 5.37 -9.55 0.55
CA TYR A 193 5.60 -8.21 1.06
C TYR A 193 5.89 -7.27 -0.09
N ASP A 194 5.55 -6.00 0.09
CA ASP A 194 5.85 -4.98 -0.89
C ASP A 194 7.28 -4.47 -0.71
N THR A 195 7.95 -4.26 -1.82
CA THR A 195 9.15 -3.42 -1.95
C THR A 195 8.78 -2.19 -2.75
N PHE A 196 9.63 -1.17 -2.79
CA PHE A 196 9.42 -0.08 -3.74
C PHE A 196 10.69 0.35 -4.42
N TYR A 197 10.51 0.86 -5.63
CA TYR A 197 11.56 1.35 -6.49
C TYR A 197 11.46 2.86 -6.62
N VAL A 198 12.61 3.50 -6.76
CA VAL A 198 12.73 4.95 -6.95
C VAL A 198 13.63 5.20 -8.13
N LEU A 199 13.08 5.85 -9.15
CA LEU A 199 13.82 6.33 -10.30
C LEU A 199 14.08 7.82 -10.14
N GLY A 200 15.34 8.21 -10.18
CA GLY A 200 15.72 9.60 -9.96
C GLY A 200 17.03 9.98 -10.65
N GLY A 201 17.37 11.26 -10.51
CA GLY A 201 18.58 11.84 -11.06
C GLY A 201 18.30 12.93 -12.09
N LYS A 202 19.35 13.64 -12.49
CA LYS A 202 19.19 14.77 -13.41
C LYS A 202 18.98 14.28 -14.83
N HIS A 203 18.01 14.87 -15.52
CA HIS A 203 17.69 14.51 -16.90
C HIS A 203 18.84 14.77 -17.88
N ASP A 204 19.77 15.69 -17.59
CA ASP A 204 20.89 16.04 -18.46
C ASP A 204 22.05 15.02 -18.45
N LYS A 205 21.99 14.04 -17.55
CA LYS A 205 22.98 12.96 -17.43
C LYS A 205 22.67 11.81 -18.38
N GLU A 206 23.71 11.07 -18.75
CA GLU A 206 23.60 9.86 -19.60
C GLU A 206 22.74 8.76 -18.93
N GLN A 207 22.67 8.76 -17.61
CA GLN A 207 22.01 7.74 -16.81
C GLN A 207 21.19 8.39 -15.70
N GLN A 208 20.03 7.80 -15.44
CA GLN A 208 19.15 8.12 -14.31
C GLN A 208 19.07 6.86 -13.44
N GLU A 209 19.36 7.01 -12.15
CA GLU A 209 19.60 5.89 -11.25
C GLU A 209 18.29 5.29 -10.74
N LEU A 210 18.23 3.96 -10.71
CA LEU A 210 17.12 3.21 -10.15
C LEU A 210 17.57 2.57 -8.83
N PHE A 211 16.82 2.79 -7.76
CA PHE A 211 17.08 2.19 -6.46
C PHE A 211 15.89 1.35 -5.99
N LEU A 212 16.17 0.21 -5.37
CA LEU A 212 15.22 -0.65 -4.68
C LEU A 212 15.37 -0.46 -3.17
N PHE A 213 14.27 -0.18 -2.46
CA PHE A 213 14.21 -0.22 -1.01
C PHE A 213 13.62 -1.54 -0.53
N GLN A 214 14.33 -2.20 0.40
CA GLN A 214 13.90 -3.42 1.07
C GLN A 214 13.41 -3.07 2.49
N PRO A 215 12.08 -3.10 2.76
CA PRO A 215 11.57 -2.66 4.05
C PRO A 215 11.90 -3.61 5.21
N LYS A 216 12.10 -4.91 4.94
CA LYS A 216 12.48 -5.87 5.99
C LYS A 216 13.87 -5.61 6.57
N THR A 217 14.80 -5.13 5.74
CA THR A 217 16.19 -4.85 6.15
C THR A 217 16.45 -3.37 6.35
N GLY A 218 15.58 -2.49 5.85
CA GLY A 218 15.80 -1.04 5.81
C GLY A 218 16.92 -0.61 4.86
N THR A 219 17.31 -1.48 3.92
CA THR A 219 18.45 -1.24 3.02
C THR A 219 18.02 -0.80 1.64
N TRP A 220 18.88 0.01 1.02
CA TRP A 220 18.75 0.42 -0.37
C TRP A 220 19.73 -0.34 -1.24
N GLN A 221 19.28 -0.77 -2.41
CA GLN A 221 20.09 -1.46 -3.41
C GLN A 221 20.03 -0.69 -4.73
N ALA A 222 21.19 -0.41 -5.34
CA ALA A 222 21.24 0.14 -6.68
C ALA A 222 20.87 -0.94 -7.71
N CYS A 223 20.01 -0.57 -8.65
CA CYS A 223 19.61 -1.38 -9.79
C CYS A 223 20.25 -0.85 -11.07
N SER A 224 20.08 -1.57 -12.18
CA SER A 224 20.52 -1.12 -13.49
C SER A 224 19.85 0.23 -13.81
N PRO A 225 20.63 1.28 -14.13
CA PRO A 225 20.07 2.61 -14.34
C PRO A 225 19.39 2.73 -15.71
N LEU A 226 18.45 3.66 -15.80
CA LEU A 226 17.83 4.06 -17.05
C LEU A 226 18.83 4.90 -17.86
N ARG A 227 19.22 4.41 -19.04
CA ARG A 227 20.22 5.07 -19.90
C ARG A 227 19.57 5.95 -20.96
N ARG A 228 19.06 7.11 -20.54
CA ARG A 228 18.46 8.11 -21.44
C ARG A 228 18.84 9.52 -20.98
N ARG A 229 19.64 10.20 -21.79
CA ARG A 229 19.99 11.61 -21.61
C ARG A 229 18.91 12.55 -22.14
N ASN A 230 18.80 13.71 -21.53
CA ASN A 230 17.82 14.76 -21.79
C ASN A 230 16.38 14.27 -21.79
N PHE A 231 16.04 13.39 -20.84
CA PHE A 231 14.75 12.74 -20.77
C PHE A 231 14.09 12.99 -19.41
N THR A 232 12.89 13.56 -19.40
CA THR A 232 12.16 14.00 -18.20
C THR A 232 10.65 13.89 -18.42
N GLN A 233 9.83 14.19 -17.39
CA GLN A 233 8.36 14.26 -17.51
C GLN A 233 7.71 12.98 -18.06
N TYR A 234 8.38 11.84 -17.92
CA TYR A 234 7.80 10.51 -18.13
C TYR A 234 7.05 10.07 -16.87
N ALA A 235 6.18 9.07 -17.01
CA ALA A 235 5.49 8.47 -15.88
C ALA A 235 6.03 7.07 -15.60
N VAL A 236 6.07 6.70 -14.31
CA VAL A 236 6.52 5.38 -13.84
C VAL A 236 5.35 4.63 -13.23
N ALA A 237 5.13 3.39 -13.66
CA ALA A 237 4.11 2.49 -13.12
C ALA A 237 4.68 1.09 -12.93
N ALA A 238 4.05 0.27 -12.07
CA ALA A 238 4.40 -1.13 -11.90
C ALA A 238 3.21 -2.02 -12.21
N VAL A 239 3.45 -3.14 -12.90
CA VAL A 239 2.47 -4.21 -13.10
C VAL A 239 3.19 -5.55 -12.97
N GLY A 240 2.78 -6.37 -11.99
CA GLY A 240 3.48 -7.61 -11.66
C GLY A 240 4.95 -7.35 -11.28
N ASN A 241 5.88 -8.05 -11.93
CA ASN A 241 7.33 -7.92 -11.70
C ASN A 241 8.01 -6.92 -12.65
N PHE A 242 7.25 -6.04 -13.30
CA PHE A 242 7.77 -5.11 -14.29
C PHE A 242 7.47 -3.67 -13.89
N LEU A 243 8.48 -2.82 -14.06
CA LEU A 243 8.34 -1.37 -14.02
C LEU A 243 8.27 -0.86 -15.45
N PHE A 244 7.42 0.14 -15.66
CA PHE A 244 7.21 0.78 -16.93
C PHE A 244 7.54 2.25 -16.81
N VAL A 245 8.42 2.74 -17.67
CA VAL A 245 8.63 4.16 -17.93
C VAL A 245 7.94 4.46 -19.26
N THR A 246 6.94 5.34 -19.22
CA THR A 246 6.08 5.64 -20.37
C THR A 246 6.17 7.09 -20.77
N GLY A 247 6.19 7.35 -22.08
CA GLY A 247 6.21 8.67 -22.69
C GLY A 247 7.37 9.53 -22.21
N GLY A 248 7.14 10.82 -22.07
CA GLY A 248 8.09 11.80 -21.56
C GLY A 248 8.44 12.88 -22.58
N TYR A 249 9.22 13.84 -22.11
CA TYR A 249 9.74 14.95 -22.88
C TYR A 249 11.22 14.75 -23.10
N PHE A 250 11.63 14.67 -24.36
CA PHE A 250 12.99 14.36 -24.76
C PHE A 250 13.59 15.52 -25.54
N ARG A 251 14.86 15.83 -25.27
CA ARG A 251 15.62 16.82 -26.04
C ARG A 251 16.59 16.17 -27.00
N ASP A 252 16.33 16.34 -28.29
CA ASP A 252 17.31 16.08 -29.34
C ASP A 252 18.00 17.39 -29.73
N GLU A 253 19.32 17.42 -29.58
CA GLU A 253 20.17 18.61 -29.74
C GLU A 253 19.67 19.87 -28.99
N PHE A 254 18.74 20.61 -29.59
CA PHE A 254 18.17 21.87 -29.11
C PHE A 254 16.64 21.87 -29.00
N VAL A 255 15.95 20.88 -29.57
CA VAL A 255 14.48 20.85 -29.64
C VAL A 255 13.96 19.82 -28.67
N TRP A 256 12.95 20.21 -27.89
CA TRP A 256 12.22 19.29 -27.04
C TRP A 256 10.93 18.86 -27.73
N TYR A 257 10.58 17.59 -27.59
CA TYR A 257 9.33 17.03 -28.10
C TYR A 257 8.86 15.87 -27.22
N SER A 258 7.56 15.63 -27.29
CA SER A 258 6.92 14.52 -26.59
C SER A 258 7.24 13.20 -27.30
N VAL A 259 7.52 12.14 -26.54
CA VAL A 259 7.78 10.80 -27.07
C VAL A 259 6.70 9.80 -26.65
N ASP A 260 6.58 8.72 -27.42
CA ASP A 260 5.66 7.59 -27.21
C ASP A 260 6.36 6.34 -26.65
N TRP A 261 7.60 6.51 -26.20
CA TRP A 261 8.46 5.41 -25.78
C TRP A 261 7.92 4.67 -24.55
N VAL A 262 8.20 3.38 -24.50
CA VAL A 262 7.91 2.51 -23.35
C VAL A 262 9.18 1.74 -23.03
N LEU A 263 9.71 1.93 -21.82
CA LEU A 263 10.89 1.22 -21.35
C LEU A 263 10.48 0.36 -20.15
N ILE A 264 10.80 -0.92 -20.22
CA ILE A 264 10.37 -1.94 -19.28
C ILE A 264 11.57 -2.41 -18.49
N TYR A 265 11.52 -2.28 -17.17
CA TYR A 265 12.52 -2.85 -16.28
C TYR A 265 11.98 -4.12 -15.63
N ASN A 266 12.70 -5.22 -15.80
CA ASN A 266 12.35 -6.50 -15.18
C ASN A 266 13.01 -6.63 -13.80
N CYS A 267 12.17 -6.70 -12.76
CA CYS A 267 12.61 -6.77 -11.37
C CYS A 267 13.41 -8.03 -11.04
N LEU A 268 13.22 -9.11 -11.80
CA LEU A 268 13.82 -10.41 -11.52
C LEU A 268 15.26 -10.53 -12.05
N ASP A 269 15.54 -9.96 -13.22
CA ASP A 269 16.84 -10.06 -13.88
C ASP A 269 17.66 -8.76 -13.83
N ASN A 270 17.10 -7.68 -13.26
CA ASN A 270 17.75 -6.38 -13.15
C ASN A 270 18.17 -5.82 -14.52
N SER A 271 17.31 -5.93 -15.53
CA SER A 271 17.57 -5.47 -16.89
C SER A 271 16.46 -4.59 -17.46
N TRP A 272 16.83 -3.76 -18.44
CA TRP A 272 15.91 -2.90 -19.19
C TRP A 272 15.67 -3.46 -20.58
N LEU A 273 14.43 -3.34 -21.04
CA LEU A 273 13.94 -3.75 -22.36
C LEU A 273 13.13 -2.61 -22.97
N GLU A 274 13.08 -2.56 -24.30
CA GLU A 274 12.15 -1.68 -25.00
C GLU A 274 10.79 -2.38 -25.15
N GLY A 275 9.72 -1.65 -24.83
CA GLY A 275 8.35 -2.08 -24.99
C GLY A 275 7.71 -1.55 -26.28
N PRO A 276 6.48 -1.98 -26.59
CA PRO A 276 5.73 -1.44 -27.71
C PRO A 276 5.38 0.03 -27.46
N ALA A 277 5.64 0.89 -28.45
CA ALA A 277 5.34 2.32 -28.36
C ALA A 277 3.84 2.58 -28.14
N MET A 278 3.53 3.63 -27.37
CA MET A 278 2.16 4.09 -27.14
C MET A 278 1.54 4.62 -28.45
N LYS A 279 0.21 4.79 -28.50
CA LYS A 279 -0.42 5.33 -29.73
C LYS A 279 -0.23 6.83 -29.87
N LYS A 280 -0.05 7.54 -28.76
CA LYS A 280 0.22 8.97 -28.72
C LYS A 280 1.47 9.27 -27.93
N SER A 281 2.35 10.08 -28.51
CA SER A 281 3.44 10.70 -27.80
C SER A 281 2.91 11.71 -26.78
N ARG A 282 3.40 11.64 -25.55
CA ARG A 282 2.91 12.50 -24.47
C ARG A 282 3.93 12.61 -23.34
N ASN A 283 3.85 13.70 -22.59
CA ASN A 283 4.63 13.95 -21.37
C ASN A 283 3.70 14.45 -20.25
N SER A 284 4.20 14.46 -19.01
CA SER A 284 3.46 14.95 -17.84
C SER A 284 2.07 14.30 -17.66
N HIS A 285 1.90 13.09 -18.19
CA HIS A 285 0.75 12.21 -18.00
C HIS A 285 0.88 11.40 -16.71
N CYS A 286 -0.20 10.72 -16.33
CA CYS A 286 -0.17 9.73 -15.25
C CYS A 286 -0.06 8.31 -15.85
N ALA A 287 0.62 7.41 -15.14
CA ALA A 287 0.62 5.97 -15.46
C ALA A 287 0.34 5.16 -14.20
N VAL A 288 -0.55 4.16 -14.30
CA VAL A 288 -1.00 3.34 -13.18
C VAL A 288 -1.11 1.88 -13.62
N GLY A 289 -0.67 0.96 -12.78
CA GLY A 289 -0.98 -0.45 -12.92
C GLY A 289 -2.29 -0.79 -12.22
N ALA A 290 -3.21 -1.47 -12.90
CA ALA A 290 -4.43 -2.00 -12.28
C ALA A 290 -4.71 -3.41 -12.80
N GLY A 291 -4.70 -4.40 -11.89
CA GLY A 291 -4.76 -5.82 -12.24
C GLY A 291 -3.56 -6.23 -13.11
N PHE A 292 -3.83 -6.75 -14.30
CA PHE A 292 -2.80 -7.17 -15.28
C PHE A 292 -2.59 -6.15 -16.42
N TYR A 293 -3.06 -4.92 -16.23
CA TYR A 293 -3.03 -3.86 -17.24
C TYR A 293 -2.24 -2.66 -16.74
N LEU A 294 -1.49 -2.07 -17.66
CA LEU A 294 -0.91 -0.74 -17.53
C LEU A 294 -1.87 0.27 -18.18
N TYR A 295 -2.17 1.36 -17.48
CA TYR A 295 -2.96 2.48 -17.97
C TYR A 295 -2.11 3.74 -18.07
N VAL A 296 -2.29 4.48 -19.15
CA VAL A 296 -1.67 5.79 -19.42
C VAL A 296 -2.77 6.81 -19.64
N LEU A 297 -2.75 7.88 -18.82
CA LEU A 297 -3.89 8.77 -18.62
C LEU A 297 -3.47 10.22 -18.81
N GLY A 298 -4.13 10.93 -19.73
CA GLY A 298 -3.98 12.37 -19.88
C GLY A 298 -2.60 12.81 -20.35
N GLY A 299 -2.14 13.95 -19.82
CA GLY A 299 -0.86 14.59 -20.12
C GLY A 299 -0.89 15.52 -21.33
N SER A 300 0.29 15.92 -21.75
CA SER A 300 0.53 16.90 -22.81
C SER A 300 1.20 16.28 -24.03
N THR A 301 0.68 16.63 -25.20
CA THR A 301 1.33 16.41 -26.49
C THR A 301 1.93 17.72 -26.98
N ASP A 302 2.63 17.68 -28.10
CA ASP A 302 3.14 18.89 -28.74
C ASP A 302 2.00 19.79 -29.30
N GLU A 303 0.77 19.27 -29.37
CA GLU A 303 -0.45 20.01 -29.78
C GLU A 303 -1.24 20.58 -28.58
N GLY A 304 -0.94 20.15 -27.36
CA GLY A 304 -1.65 20.56 -26.14
C GLY A 304 -1.99 19.40 -25.19
N ILE A 305 -2.67 19.73 -24.09
CA ILE A 305 -3.14 18.76 -23.08
C ILE A 305 -4.27 17.93 -23.69
N ILE A 306 -4.27 16.62 -23.45
CA ILE A 306 -5.21 15.67 -24.05
C ILE A 306 -5.94 14.84 -22.98
N PRO A 307 -7.21 14.45 -23.20
CA PRO A 307 -7.93 13.56 -22.28
C PRO A 307 -7.73 12.08 -22.62
N ALA A 308 -6.85 11.75 -23.57
CA ALA A 308 -6.78 10.40 -24.13
C ALA A 308 -6.27 9.39 -23.11
N VAL A 309 -6.89 8.21 -23.09
CA VAL A 309 -6.52 7.10 -22.22
C VAL A 309 -6.19 5.89 -23.08
N GLU A 310 -5.08 5.25 -22.74
CA GLU A 310 -4.62 4.04 -23.43
C GLU A 310 -4.23 3.00 -22.38
N ARG A 311 -4.45 1.72 -22.70
CA ARG A 311 -4.04 0.62 -21.82
C ARG A 311 -3.29 -0.46 -22.59
N MET A 312 -2.45 -1.20 -21.88
CA MET A 312 -1.73 -2.35 -22.41
C MET A 312 -1.82 -3.51 -21.42
N ALA A 313 -2.22 -4.69 -21.89
CA ALA A 313 -2.16 -5.92 -21.11
C ALA A 313 -0.72 -6.43 -21.08
N LEU A 314 -0.22 -6.90 -19.93
CA LEU A 314 1.15 -7.43 -19.82
C LEU A 314 1.49 -8.55 -20.82
N MET A 315 0.49 -9.35 -21.18
CA MET A 315 0.66 -10.51 -22.08
C MET A 315 0.50 -10.16 -23.56
N LYS A 316 0.18 -8.89 -23.88
CA LYS A 316 0.01 -8.41 -25.26
C LYS A 316 1.06 -7.35 -25.57
N SER A 317 1.43 -7.24 -26.83
CA SER A 317 2.37 -6.22 -27.33
C SER A 317 1.66 -5.05 -28.01
N GLU A 318 0.37 -4.84 -27.76
CA GLU A 318 -0.44 -3.82 -28.42
C GLU A 318 -1.19 -2.96 -27.40
N TRP A 319 -1.31 -1.67 -27.71
CA TRP A 319 -2.07 -0.71 -26.94
C TRP A 319 -3.54 -0.66 -27.39
N GLU A 320 -4.44 -0.55 -26.43
CA GLU A 320 -5.88 -0.40 -26.63
C GLU A 320 -6.29 1.04 -26.23
N SER A 321 -7.14 1.69 -27.03
CA SER A 321 -7.66 3.01 -26.69
C SER A 321 -8.89 2.83 -25.81
N MET A 322 -9.01 3.66 -24.77
CA MET A 322 -10.10 3.64 -23.79
C MET A 322 -10.91 4.93 -23.89
N SER A 323 -12.01 5.00 -23.14
CA SER A 323 -12.82 6.21 -23.04
C SER A 323 -11.99 7.38 -22.48
N PRO A 324 -12.12 8.59 -23.04
CA PRO A 324 -11.32 9.74 -22.64
C PRO A 324 -11.72 10.23 -21.24
N MET A 325 -10.77 10.84 -20.54
CA MET A 325 -10.99 11.50 -19.25
C MET A 325 -12.07 12.57 -19.35
N ALA A 326 -12.80 12.80 -18.26
CA ALA A 326 -13.85 13.82 -18.20
C ALA A 326 -13.27 15.24 -18.38
N GLN A 327 -12.10 15.49 -17.77
CA GLN A 327 -11.32 16.71 -17.91
C GLN A 327 -9.87 16.37 -18.28
N PRO A 328 -9.34 16.88 -19.40
CA PRO A 328 -7.92 16.77 -19.72
C PRO A 328 -7.07 17.48 -18.67
N VAL A 329 -6.06 16.78 -18.14
CA VAL A 329 -5.10 17.33 -17.19
C VAL A 329 -3.68 16.84 -17.47
N GLU A 330 -2.70 17.70 -17.21
CA GLU A 330 -1.29 17.33 -17.05
C GLU A 330 -0.85 17.53 -15.60
N ARG A 331 0.24 16.87 -15.18
CA ARG A 331 0.85 17.05 -13.84
C ARG A 331 -0.11 16.84 -12.67
N GLY A 332 -1.19 16.11 -12.91
CA GLY A 332 -1.97 15.45 -11.87
C GLY A 332 -1.25 14.21 -11.38
N ASP A 333 -1.86 13.52 -10.43
CA ASP A 333 -1.36 12.23 -9.97
C ASP A 333 -2.50 11.20 -9.98
N ALA A 334 -2.14 9.91 -10.08
CA ALA A 334 -3.11 8.85 -10.20
C ALA A 334 -2.77 7.61 -9.36
N VAL A 335 -3.82 6.94 -8.88
CA VAL A 335 -3.70 5.70 -8.10
C VAL A 335 -4.84 4.75 -8.43
N SER A 336 -4.59 3.45 -8.36
CA SER A 336 -5.61 2.40 -8.46
C SER A 336 -6.05 1.90 -7.10
N VAL A 337 -7.35 1.71 -6.91
CA VAL A 337 -7.93 0.95 -5.78
C VAL A 337 -8.91 -0.08 -6.35
N GLY A 338 -8.56 -1.36 -6.25
CA GLY A 338 -9.32 -2.44 -6.88
C GLY A 338 -9.39 -2.28 -8.40
N THR A 339 -10.61 -2.27 -8.95
CA THR A 339 -10.89 -2.10 -10.39
C THR A 339 -11.11 -0.63 -10.80
N ARG A 340 -10.82 0.32 -9.91
CA ARG A 340 -11.03 1.75 -10.13
C ARG A 340 -9.70 2.49 -10.15
N ILE A 341 -9.58 3.45 -11.05
CA ILE A 341 -8.42 4.35 -11.13
C ILE A 341 -8.90 5.76 -10.85
N TYR A 342 -8.16 6.49 -10.04
CA TYR A 342 -8.46 7.86 -9.65
C TYR A 342 -7.36 8.76 -10.19
N VAL A 343 -7.74 9.85 -10.87
CA VAL A 343 -6.84 10.93 -11.28
C VAL A 343 -7.24 12.17 -10.53
N VAL A 344 -6.28 12.78 -9.82
CA VAL A 344 -6.55 13.89 -8.89
C VAL A 344 -5.79 15.13 -9.32
N CYS A 345 -6.54 16.23 -9.44
CA CYS A 345 -6.05 17.57 -9.74
C CYS A 345 -5.17 17.63 -11.01
N GLY A 346 -4.14 18.50 -11.03
CA GLY A 346 -3.31 18.80 -12.20
C GLY A 346 -3.60 20.18 -12.79
N LEU A 347 -3.08 20.42 -14.01
CA LEU A 347 -3.32 21.63 -14.80
C LEU A 347 -4.25 21.31 -15.97
N ASP A 348 -5.27 22.14 -16.15
CA ASP A 348 -6.17 22.07 -17.30
C ASP A 348 -5.58 22.72 -18.56
N GLU A 349 -6.30 22.65 -19.68
CA GLU A 349 -5.93 23.26 -20.97
C GLU A 349 -5.70 24.79 -20.89
N ASN A 350 -6.24 25.46 -19.87
CA ASN A 350 -6.08 26.90 -19.65
C ASN A 350 -4.90 27.22 -18.73
N GLY A 351 -4.22 26.20 -18.18
CA GLY A 351 -3.18 26.35 -17.17
C GLY A 351 -3.72 26.64 -15.76
N HIS A 352 -5.03 26.48 -15.53
CA HIS A 352 -5.62 26.56 -14.20
C HIS A 352 -5.46 25.24 -13.47
N VAL A 353 -5.37 25.33 -12.15
CA VAL A 353 -5.32 24.13 -11.30
C VAL A 353 -6.71 23.51 -11.25
N TYR A 354 -6.84 22.31 -11.78
CA TYR A 354 -8.06 21.53 -11.68
C TYR A 354 -8.18 20.95 -10.27
N ASP A 355 -9.37 20.97 -9.69
CA ASP A 355 -9.64 20.49 -8.34
C ASP A 355 -10.38 19.14 -8.30
N GLY A 356 -10.89 18.66 -9.43
CA GLY A 356 -11.69 17.44 -9.48
C GLY A 356 -10.89 16.16 -9.23
N VAL A 357 -11.56 15.19 -8.60
CA VAL A 357 -11.18 13.78 -8.51
C VAL A 357 -11.97 13.02 -9.57
N GLN A 358 -11.29 12.60 -10.63
CA GLN A 358 -11.86 11.84 -11.72
C GLN A 358 -11.66 10.35 -11.46
N ARG A 359 -12.70 9.55 -11.64
CA ARG A 359 -12.66 8.10 -11.46
C ARG A 359 -12.95 7.41 -12.79
N LEU A 360 -12.11 6.44 -13.13
CA LEU A 360 -12.34 5.47 -14.19
C LEU A 360 -12.76 4.14 -13.57
N ASN A 361 -13.92 3.64 -13.97
CA ASN A 361 -14.27 2.24 -13.76
C ASN A 361 -13.70 1.39 -14.91
N THR A 362 -12.72 0.54 -14.62
CA THR A 362 -12.02 -0.25 -15.64
C THR A 362 -12.85 -1.39 -16.23
N GLU A 363 -13.94 -1.79 -15.57
CA GLU A 363 -14.85 -2.84 -16.04
C GLU A 363 -15.85 -2.29 -17.07
N THR A 364 -16.37 -1.08 -16.83
CA THR A 364 -17.38 -0.44 -17.68
C THR A 364 -16.80 0.57 -18.67
N ASP A 365 -15.50 0.89 -18.56
CA ASP A 365 -14.83 1.94 -19.33
C ASP A 365 -15.58 3.28 -19.28
N SER A 366 -15.94 3.71 -18.08
CA SER A 366 -16.71 4.93 -17.87
C SER A 366 -16.03 5.85 -16.86
N TRP A 367 -16.09 7.15 -17.15
CA TRP A 367 -15.55 8.20 -16.30
C TRP A 367 -16.63 8.95 -15.53
N ASP A 368 -16.32 9.32 -14.30
CA ASP A 368 -17.12 10.23 -13.48
C ASP A 368 -16.23 11.14 -12.62
N VAL A 369 -16.76 12.30 -12.21
CA VAL A 369 -16.11 13.20 -11.24
C VAL A 369 -16.80 13.00 -9.91
N ILE A 370 -16.07 12.45 -8.94
CA ILE A 370 -16.66 11.96 -7.68
C ILE A 370 -16.55 12.95 -6.53
N SER A 371 -15.64 13.92 -6.62
CA SER A 371 -15.35 14.88 -5.56
C SER A 371 -14.47 16.01 -6.10
N PHE A 372 -14.29 17.06 -5.29
CA PHE A 372 -13.30 18.13 -5.51
C PHE A 372 -12.35 18.22 -4.30
N SER A 373 -11.05 18.34 -4.58
CA SER A 373 -10.01 18.43 -3.56
C SER A 373 -10.14 19.76 -2.78
N PRO A 374 -10.11 19.72 -1.44
CA PRO A 374 -10.05 20.93 -0.61
C PRO A 374 -8.78 21.75 -0.84
N LEU A 375 -7.72 21.12 -1.36
CA LEU A 375 -6.43 21.74 -1.61
C LEU A 375 -5.94 21.40 -3.03
N PRO A 376 -6.52 22.02 -4.07
CA PRO A 376 -6.23 21.65 -5.45
C PRO A 376 -4.82 22.08 -5.87
N ARG A 377 -4.05 21.16 -6.46
CA ARG A 377 -2.63 21.34 -6.80
C ARG A 377 -2.23 20.58 -8.06
N TYR A 378 -1.09 20.94 -8.63
CA TYR A 378 -0.33 20.11 -9.57
C TYR A 378 0.98 19.67 -8.92
N ASP A 379 1.61 18.61 -9.42
CA ASP A 379 2.73 17.91 -8.77
C ASP A 379 2.44 17.54 -7.29
N LEU A 380 1.19 17.25 -6.96
CA LEU A 380 0.89 16.61 -5.67
C LEU A 380 1.33 15.14 -5.73
N CYS A 381 1.42 14.53 -4.56
CA CYS A 381 1.55 13.09 -4.44
C CYS A 381 0.21 12.48 -4.02
N ILE A 382 -0.13 11.33 -4.60
CA ILE A 382 -1.26 10.50 -4.17
C ILE A 382 -0.82 9.06 -3.91
N THR A 383 -1.42 8.44 -2.91
CA THR A 383 -1.34 6.99 -2.70
C THR A 383 -2.63 6.47 -2.08
N SER A 384 -2.81 5.15 -2.04
CA SER A 384 -3.95 4.51 -1.39
C SER A 384 -3.49 3.72 -0.17
N LEU A 385 -4.28 3.73 0.89
CA LEU A 385 -4.06 2.91 2.08
C LEU A 385 -5.43 2.55 2.69
N ASN A 386 -5.68 1.25 2.88
CA ASN A 386 -6.96 0.70 3.35
C ASN A 386 -8.20 1.35 2.70
N GLY A 387 -8.23 1.35 1.36
CA GLY A 387 -9.39 1.82 0.58
C GLY A 387 -9.54 3.34 0.48
N ALA A 388 -8.82 4.13 1.28
CA ALA A 388 -8.83 5.59 1.20
C ALA A 388 -7.68 6.13 0.35
N LEU A 389 -7.89 7.30 -0.25
CA LEU A 389 -6.85 8.02 -0.99
C LEU A 389 -6.20 9.05 -0.09
N TYR A 390 -4.88 9.12 -0.10
CA TYR A 390 -4.10 10.14 0.62
C TYR A 390 -3.48 11.08 -0.39
N THR A 391 -3.85 12.36 -0.32
CA THR A 391 -3.26 13.42 -1.14
C THR A 391 -2.30 14.24 -0.30
N ILE A 392 -1.06 14.40 -0.75
CA ILE A 392 0.00 15.14 -0.05
C ILE A 392 0.60 16.21 -0.97
N GLY A 393 0.59 17.47 -0.53
CA GLY A 393 1.18 18.60 -1.25
C GLY A 393 0.88 19.95 -0.59
N GLY A 394 1.76 20.42 0.28
CA GLY A 394 1.57 21.64 1.10
C GLY A 394 0.65 21.44 2.31
N GLY A 395 -0.15 20.37 2.30
CA GLY A 395 -0.90 19.76 3.40
C GLY A 395 -1.23 18.33 3.02
N ALA A 396 -1.85 17.58 3.93
CA ALA A 396 -2.26 16.20 3.66
C ALA A 396 -3.75 15.99 3.97
N PHE A 397 -4.43 15.23 3.12
CA PHE A 397 -5.82 14.85 3.32
C PHE A 397 -6.03 13.39 2.98
N ARG A 398 -6.91 12.75 3.73
CA ARG A 398 -7.46 11.42 3.48
C ARG A 398 -8.86 11.58 2.89
N PHE A 399 -9.12 10.91 1.78
CA PHE A 399 -10.39 10.92 1.08
C PHE A 399 -11.05 9.54 1.10
N ASP A 400 -12.23 9.46 1.71
CA ASP A 400 -13.11 8.29 1.70
C ASP A 400 -14.00 8.32 0.46
N VAL A 401 -13.64 7.51 -0.55
CA VAL A 401 -14.33 7.48 -1.85
C VAL A 401 -15.82 7.13 -1.74
N GLU A 402 -16.20 6.32 -0.75
CA GLU A 402 -17.58 5.83 -0.61
C GLU A 402 -18.51 6.83 0.08
N THR A 403 -17.95 7.67 0.97
CA THR A 403 -18.71 8.67 1.71
C THR A 403 -18.61 10.06 1.11
N ASP A 404 -17.65 10.30 0.21
CA ASP A 404 -17.28 11.63 -0.29
C ASP A 404 -16.82 12.56 0.85
N GLU A 405 -16.06 12.00 1.79
CA GLU A 405 -15.56 12.73 2.97
C GLU A 405 -14.06 12.95 2.88
N TRP A 406 -13.65 14.21 3.06
CA TRP A 406 -12.26 14.60 3.22
C TRP A 406 -11.94 14.82 4.69
N THR A 407 -10.90 14.16 5.18
CA THR A 407 -10.35 14.35 6.52
C THR A 407 -8.95 14.93 6.40
N GLN A 408 -8.70 16.07 7.03
CA GLN A 408 -7.36 16.65 7.09
C GLN A 408 -6.45 15.76 7.95
N VAL A 409 -5.25 15.47 7.46
CA VAL A 409 -4.20 14.78 8.21
C VAL A 409 -3.25 15.83 8.76
N ASP A 410 -3.42 16.17 10.03
CA ASP A 410 -2.69 17.27 10.69
C ASP A 410 -1.37 16.79 11.30
N GLU A 411 -0.37 16.64 10.43
CA GLU A 411 0.98 16.23 10.80
C GLU A 411 2.00 17.32 10.46
N GLU A 412 2.87 17.67 11.41
CA GLU A 412 3.89 18.71 11.21
C GLU A 412 4.86 18.36 10.08
N CYS A 413 5.19 17.07 9.95
CA CYS A 413 6.06 16.53 8.91
C CYS A 413 5.47 16.64 7.50
N LEU A 414 4.16 16.90 7.36
CA LEU A 414 3.45 17.02 6.07
C LEU A 414 3.06 18.48 5.78
N THR A 415 2.84 19.28 6.82
CA THR A 415 2.37 20.66 6.71
C THR A 415 3.39 21.57 6.01
N GLN A 416 2.93 22.26 4.96
CA GLN A 416 3.75 23.12 4.10
C GLN A 416 4.96 22.42 3.46
N LYS A 417 4.89 21.09 3.30
CA LYS A 417 5.92 20.29 2.63
C LYS A 417 5.44 19.79 1.28
N PHE A 418 6.34 19.73 0.32
CA PHE A 418 6.09 19.21 -1.02
C PHE A 418 7.09 18.09 -1.27
N PHE A 419 6.59 16.93 -1.69
CA PHE A 419 7.41 15.76 -1.99
C PHE A 419 7.39 15.51 -3.49
N MET A 420 8.34 14.73 -3.99
CA MET A 420 8.46 14.38 -5.42
C MET A 420 8.11 12.92 -5.69
N GLY A 421 7.90 12.13 -4.65
CA GLY A 421 7.43 10.75 -4.76
C GLY A 421 6.68 10.33 -3.51
N CYS A 422 5.67 9.48 -3.71
CA CYS A 422 4.92 8.81 -2.65
C CYS A 422 4.61 7.36 -3.04
N SER A 423 4.71 6.44 -2.10
CA SER A 423 4.27 5.05 -2.30
C SER A 423 3.82 4.45 -0.98
N THR A 424 2.71 3.71 -1.00
CA THR A 424 2.31 2.83 0.10
C THR A 424 3.02 1.48 -0.02
N VAL A 425 3.57 0.99 1.09
CA VAL A 425 4.36 -0.24 1.17
C VAL A 425 4.10 -0.90 2.52
N ASN A 426 3.57 -2.13 2.52
CA ASN A 426 3.25 -2.90 3.73
C ASN A 426 2.48 -2.09 4.80
N GLY A 427 1.41 -1.40 4.39
CA GLY A 427 0.57 -0.63 5.30
C GLY A 427 1.09 0.75 5.70
N ARG A 428 2.25 1.17 5.18
CA ARG A 428 2.89 2.46 5.51
C ARG A 428 3.08 3.34 4.29
N ILE A 429 3.00 4.66 4.47
CA ILE A 429 3.20 5.64 3.40
C ILE A 429 4.62 6.20 3.47
N TYR A 430 5.37 6.04 2.39
CA TYR A 430 6.70 6.63 2.23
C TYR A 430 6.62 7.84 1.32
N LEU A 431 7.15 8.97 1.80
CA LEU A 431 7.25 10.23 1.06
C LEU A 431 8.73 10.54 0.81
N LEU A 432 9.05 10.87 -0.44
CA LEU A 432 10.41 10.87 -0.93
C LEU A 432 10.75 12.21 -1.58
N GLY A 433 11.93 12.74 -1.25
CA GLY A 433 12.51 13.90 -1.91
C GLY A 433 11.69 15.16 -1.70
N GLN A 434 12.08 15.98 -0.72
CA GLN A 434 11.34 17.19 -0.40
C GLN A 434 11.76 18.34 -1.34
N ARG A 435 10.80 18.99 -2.00
CA ARG A 435 11.00 20.25 -2.73
C ARG A 435 10.95 21.43 -1.75
N LYS A 436 12.01 22.25 -1.74
CA LYS A 436 12.12 23.47 -0.92
C LYS A 436 12.54 24.65 -1.81
N GLY A 437 11.55 25.41 -2.30
CA GLY A 437 11.79 26.44 -3.32
C GLY A 437 12.33 25.79 -4.60
N ASN A 438 13.48 26.26 -5.07
CA ASN A 438 14.14 25.73 -6.27
C ASN A 438 15.12 24.59 -6.00
N SER A 439 15.24 24.13 -4.74
CA SER A 439 16.11 23.01 -4.38
C SER A 439 15.30 21.78 -3.98
N ALA A 440 15.96 20.63 -4.06
CA ALA A 440 15.43 19.35 -3.66
C ALA A 440 16.31 18.78 -2.54
N LEU A 441 15.69 18.27 -1.49
CA LEU A 441 16.34 17.69 -0.31
C LEU A 441 16.12 16.18 -0.29
N PRO A 442 17.15 15.36 -0.03
CA PRO A 442 17.08 13.90 -0.04
C PRO A 442 16.47 13.36 1.27
N VAL A 443 15.25 13.81 1.56
CA VAL A 443 14.49 13.48 2.76
C VAL A 443 13.54 12.33 2.46
N VAL A 444 13.43 11.39 3.39
CA VAL A 444 12.38 10.37 3.41
C VAL A 444 11.53 10.60 4.66
N VAL A 445 10.22 10.70 4.48
CA VAL A 445 9.25 10.73 5.59
C VAL A 445 8.46 9.44 5.57
N LEU A 446 8.36 8.80 6.73
CA LEU A 446 7.48 7.66 6.98
C LEU A 446 6.24 8.16 7.70
N PHE A 447 5.07 7.89 7.12
CA PHE A 447 3.78 8.13 7.73
C PHE A 447 3.03 6.81 7.89
N ASP A 448 2.61 6.52 9.11
CA ASP A 448 1.88 5.32 9.49
C ASP A 448 0.75 5.71 10.45
N PRO A 449 -0.50 5.74 9.95
CA PRO A 449 -1.65 6.17 10.75
C PRO A 449 -2.08 5.14 11.79
N TYR A 450 -1.59 3.89 11.73
CA TYR A 450 -2.05 2.81 12.62
C TYR A 450 -1.26 2.70 13.92
N VAL A 451 -0.18 3.48 14.03
CA VAL A 451 0.70 3.59 15.21
C VAL A 451 1.04 5.05 15.54
N ASP A 452 0.27 6.01 14.99
CA ASP A 452 0.43 7.45 15.18
C ASP A 452 1.86 7.96 14.93
N MET A 453 2.46 7.52 13.82
CA MET A 453 3.86 7.83 13.50
C MET A 453 3.98 8.65 12.21
N CYS A 454 4.54 9.85 12.33
CA CYS A 454 4.97 10.65 11.18
C CYS A 454 6.38 11.21 11.43
N GLN A 455 7.41 10.59 10.83
CA GLN A 455 8.80 10.97 11.11
C GLN A 455 9.72 10.94 9.89
N VAL A 456 10.76 11.78 9.94
CA VAL A 456 11.85 11.76 8.97
C VAL A 456 12.77 10.58 9.27
N ILE A 457 13.08 9.77 8.26
CA ILE A 457 14.04 8.67 8.37
C ILE A 457 15.47 9.22 8.25
N ASP A 458 16.31 8.98 9.25
CA ASP A 458 17.69 9.50 9.34
C ASP A 458 18.63 8.99 8.21
N ASN A 459 18.30 7.85 7.61
CA ASN A 459 19.04 7.33 6.46
C ASN A 459 18.75 8.20 5.23
N LYS A 460 19.70 9.11 4.92
CA LYS A 460 19.67 9.96 3.73
C LYS A 460 19.31 9.13 2.50
N LEU A 461 18.27 9.57 1.78
CA LEU A 461 17.86 8.97 0.52
C LEU A 461 19.09 8.86 -0.40
N PRO A 462 19.54 7.64 -0.75
CA PRO A 462 20.72 7.48 -1.61
C PRO A 462 20.41 7.81 -3.07
N CYS A 463 19.13 7.81 -3.45
CA CYS A 463 18.68 8.15 -4.78
C CYS A 463 19.04 9.61 -5.13
N PRO A 464 19.63 9.86 -6.31
CA PRO A 464 19.86 11.22 -6.77
C PRO A 464 18.53 11.93 -7.06
N LEU A 465 18.55 13.25 -6.94
CA LEU A 465 17.39 14.12 -7.15
C LEU A 465 17.46 14.82 -8.53
N PRO A 466 16.31 15.22 -9.11
CA PRO A 466 14.95 14.99 -8.63
C PRO A 466 14.51 13.52 -8.74
N ILE A 467 13.46 13.15 -7.99
CA ILE A 467 12.77 11.88 -8.18
C ILE A 467 11.80 12.06 -9.34
N HIS A 468 11.78 11.11 -10.27
CA HIS A 468 10.87 11.12 -11.42
C HIS A 468 9.73 10.13 -11.27
N GLY A 469 9.89 9.10 -10.44
CA GLY A 469 8.81 8.20 -10.09
C GLY A 469 9.19 7.23 -9.01
N CYS A 470 8.19 6.79 -8.25
CA CYS A 470 8.32 5.74 -7.27
C CYS A 470 7.11 4.82 -7.32
N VAL A 471 7.36 3.51 -7.25
CA VAL A 471 6.32 2.50 -7.40
C VAL A 471 6.59 1.32 -6.49
N SER A 472 5.53 0.77 -5.91
CA SER A 472 5.60 -0.46 -5.12
C SER A 472 5.49 -1.69 -6.02
N VAL A 473 6.21 -2.75 -5.64
CA VAL A 473 6.22 -4.05 -6.31
C VAL A 473 6.16 -5.13 -5.24
N ARG A 474 5.14 -5.99 -5.36
CA ARG A 474 4.93 -7.12 -4.46
C ARG A 474 5.92 -8.25 -4.75
N ARG A 475 6.55 -8.76 -3.70
CA ARG A 475 7.51 -9.87 -3.71
C ARG A 475 7.09 -10.97 -2.75
N PHE A 476 7.80 -12.09 -2.80
CA PHE A 476 7.67 -13.21 -1.86
C PHE A 476 9.03 -13.48 -1.21
N ASP A 477 9.04 -13.98 0.03
CA ASP A 477 10.27 -14.50 0.63
C ASP A 477 10.82 -15.65 -0.22
N THR A 478 12.13 -15.65 -0.40
CA THR A 478 12.89 -16.58 -1.25
C THR A 478 13.87 -17.40 -0.45
#